data_AF-A0A3A0E102-F1
#
_entry.id   AF-A0A3A0E102-F1
#
_cell.length_a   1.000
_cell.length_b   1.000
_cell.length_c   1.000
_cell.angle_alpha   90.00
_cell.angle_beta   90.00
_cell.angle_gamma   90.00
#
_symmetry.space_group_name_H-M   'P 1'
#
loop_
_entity.id
_entity.type
_entity.pdbx_description
1 polymer ?
#
loop_
_entity_poly.entity_id
_entity_poly.type
_entity_poly.pdbx_seq_one_letter_code
_entity_poly.pdbx_strand_id
1 'polypeptide(L)'
;MVTFTKYDPRNEDWSPQGALFVRGSWTVESREEALARAPDLAIRFFGEIFRLYPNLANDATFLRWSEQAEDVFAIFAKPDSGFGVQVDCVLGYLIVWGEGGQAEYGHWHEDPVTPALDHVHRLVSGG
;
A
#
# COMPACT_ATOMS: atom_id res chain seq x y z
N MET A 1 -21.49 3.49 7.33
CA MET A 1 -20.07 3.79 7.03
C MET A 1 -19.66 2.75 6.00
N VAL A 2 -19.51 3.16 4.73
CA VAL A 2 -19.28 2.23 3.62
C VAL A 2 -17.81 1.79 3.67
N THR A 3 -17.60 0.51 3.92
CA THR A 3 -16.29 -0.15 3.97
C THR A 3 -15.84 -0.46 2.55
N PHE A 4 -14.69 0.08 2.13
CA PHE A 4 -14.10 -0.27 0.84
C PHE A 4 -13.50 -1.68 0.91
N THR A 5 -14.29 -2.67 0.53
CA THR A 5 -13.88 -4.08 0.50
C THR A 5 -13.12 -4.44 -0.79
N LYS A 6 -13.31 -3.68 -1.88
CA LYS A 6 -12.76 -4.03 -3.19
C LYS A 6 -11.23 -3.93 -3.30
N TYR A 7 -10.57 -3.09 -2.50
CA TYR A 7 -9.11 -2.90 -2.56
C TYR A 7 -8.41 -3.31 -1.25
N ASP A 8 -9.18 -3.77 -0.27
CA ASP A 8 -8.65 -4.29 0.98
C ASP A 8 -8.21 -5.74 0.76
N PRO A 9 -6.92 -6.06 0.95
CA PRO A 9 -6.40 -7.41 0.71
C PRO A 9 -6.93 -8.45 1.71
N ARG A 10 -7.66 -8.01 2.74
CA ARG A 10 -8.38 -8.89 3.68
C ARG A 10 -9.70 -9.40 3.11
N ASN A 11 -10.21 -8.81 2.02
CA ASN A 11 -11.43 -9.27 1.39
C ASN A 11 -11.16 -10.51 0.53
N GLU A 12 -11.96 -11.56 0.70
CA GLU A 12 -11.85 -12.82 -0.05
C GLU A 12 -12.04 -12.61 -1.57
N ASP A 13 -12.77 -11.55 -1.96
CA ASP A 13 -12.98 -11.17 -3.37
C ASP A 13 -11.84 -10.32 -3.95
N TRP A 14 -10.86 -9.88 -3.13
CA TRP A 14 -9.72 -9.13 -3.63
C TRP A 14 -8.72 -10.08 -4.27
N SER A 15 -8.56 -9.96 -5.59
CA SER A 15 -7.41 -10.54 -6.27
C SER A 15 -6.90 -9.58 -7.33
N PRO A 16 -5.69 -9.02 -7.15
CA PRO A 16 -5.17 -8.07 -8.12
C PRO A 16 -4.90 -8.73 -9.49
N GLN A 17 -4.58 -10.04 -9.54
CA GLN A 17 -4.32 -10.81 -10.78
C GLN A 17 -4.76 -12.30 -10.76
N GLY A 18 -5.63 -12.73 -9.84
CA GLY A 18 -5.84 -14.17 -9.58
C GLY A 18 -4.81 -14.78 -8.63
N ALA A 19 -3.91 -13.96 -8.06
CA ALA A 19 -3.06 -14.34 -6.95
C ALA A 19 -3.95 -14.57 -5.71
N LEU A 20 -4.05 -15.83 -5.30
CA LEU A 20 -4.76 -16.26 -4.11
C LEU A 20 -3.88 -15.93 -2.89
N PHE A 21 -3.95 -14.70 -2.37
CA PHE A 21 -3.50 -14.36 -1.00
C PHE A 21 -4.43 -14.98 0.07
N VAL A 22 -5.01 -16.15 -0.22
CA VAL A 22 -6.06 -16.82 0.57
C VAL A 22 -5.46 -17.67 1.69
N ARG A 23 -4.12 -17.73 1.78
CA ARG A 23 -3.40 -18.37 2.88
C ARG A 23 -2.83 -17.31 3.82
N GLY A 24 -2.77 -17.66 5.09
CA GLY A 24 -2.28 -16.77 6.14
C GLY A 24 -3.35 -15.89 6.76
N SER A 25 -2.92 -15.01 7.65
CA SER A 25 -3.78 -14.06 8.35
C SER A 25 -3.26 -12.64 8.21
N TRP A 26 -4.19 -11.69 8.24
CA TRP A 26 -3.90 -10.26 8.26
C TRP A 26 -4.07 -9.72 9.67
N THR A 27 -3.10 -8.93 10.10
CA THR A 27 -3.16 -8.22 11.38
C THR A 27 -3.03 -6.73 11.11
N VAL A 28 -3.88 -5.93 11.77
CA VAL A 28 -3.68 -4.48 11.81
C VAL A 28 -2.55 -4.18 12.78
N GLU A 29 -1.60 -3.37 12.35
CA GLU A 29 -0.49 -2.92 13.18
C GLU A 29 -0.42 -1.39 13.18
N SER A 30 0.32 -0.83 14.15
CA SER A 30 0.54 0.61 14.17
C SER A 30 1.50 1.03 13.05
N ARG A 31 1.40 2.29 12.62
CA ARG A 31 2.36 2.89 11.70
C ARG A 31 3.80 2.75 12.22
N GLU A 32 3.99 2.95 13.52
CA GLU A 32 5.31 2.86 14.14
C GLU A 32 5.89 1.45 14.00
N GLU A 33 5.11 0.40 14.30
CA GLU A 33 5.54 -0.99 14.14
C GLU A 33 5.82 -1.36 12.69
N ALA A 34 4.97 -0.91 11.76
CA ALA A 34 5.15 -1.15 10.33
C ALA A 34 6.43 -0.48 9.81
N LEU A 35 6.67 0.78 10.17
CA LEU A 35 7.83 1.55 9.73
C LEU A 35 9.13 1.18 10.49
N ALA A 36 9.05 0.61 11.68
CA ALA A 36 10.22 0.11 12.40
C ALA A 36 10.88 -1.10 11.71
N ARG A 37 10.10 -1.86 10.93
CA ARG A 37 10.57 -2.98 10.11
C ARG A 37 10.85 -2.57 8.66
N ALA A 38 10.38 -1.40 8.27
CA ALA A 38 10.51 -0.90 6.91
C ALA A 38 11.97 -0.62 6.55
N PRO A 39 12.45 -1.05 5.38
CA PRO A 39 13.70 -0.53 4.83
C PRO A 39 13.54 0.95 4.50
N ASP A 40 14.67 1.61 4.22
CA ASP A 40 14.72 3.03 3.82
C ASP A 40 13.71 3.38 2.72
N LEU A 41 13.42 2.44 1.82
CA LEU A 41 12.43 2.61 0.76
C LEU A 41 11.03 2.91 1.30
N ALA A 42 10.51 2.12 2.24
CA ALA A 42 9.18 2.33 2.80
C ALA A 42 9.12 3.60 3.65
N ILE A 43 10.16 3.87 4.45
CA ILE A 43 10.25 5.10 5.26
C ILE A 43 10.21 6.33 4.35
N ARG A 44 11.01 6.34 3.28
CA ARG A 44 11.01 7.43 2.29
C ARG A 44 9.66 7.57 1.59
N PHE A 45 9.10 6.46 1.10
CA PHE A 45 7.84 6.47 0.35
C PHE A 45 6.67 6.97 1.20
N PHE A 46 6.45 6.38 2.38
CA PHE A 46 5.37 6.81 3.27
C PHE A 46 5.62 8.22 3.82
N GLY A 47 6.87 8.58 4.11
CA GLY A 47 7.25 9.94 4.50
C GLY A 47 6.83 10.97 3.45
N GLU A 48 7.09 10.71 2.18
CA GLU A 48 6.67 11.58 1.07
C GLU A 48 5.15 11.61 0.89
N ILE A 49 4.44 10.47 0.99
CA ILE A 49 2.97 10.45 0.96
C ILE A 49 2.41 11.35 2.05
N PHE A 50 2.87 11.22 3.29
CA PHE A 50 2.33 11.99 4.41
C PHE A 50 2.73 13.46 4.37
N ARG A 51 3.87 13.79 3.78
CA ARG A 51 4.28 15.17 3.52
C ARG A 51 3.39 15.83 2.47
N LEU A 52 3.08 15.13 1.38
CA LEU A 52 2.26 15.64 0.27
C LEU A 52 0.75 15.63 0.60
N TYR A 53 0.30 14.64 1.37
CA TYR A 53 -1.09 14.42 1.71
C TYR A 53 -1.27 14.17 3.21
N PRO A 54 -1.15 15.20 4.06
CA PRO A 54 -1.22 15.03 5.52
C PRO A 54 -2.49 14.35 6.02
N ASN A 55 -3.62 14.56 5.34
CA ASN A 55 -4.89 13.92 5.70
C ASN A 55 -4.83 12.40 5.58
N LEU A 56 -4.10 11.89 4.57
CA LEU A 56 -3.93 10.44 4.36
C LEU A 56 -3.15 9.77 5.48
N ALA A 57 -2.38 10.51 6.28
CA ALA A 57 -1.74 9.96 7.45
C ALA A 57 -2.80 9.38 8.41
N ASN A 58 -3.87 10.11 8.68
CA ASN A 58 -4.90 9.66 9.63
C ASN A 58 -5.77 8.54 9.06
N ASP A 59 -5.86 8.45 7.73
CA ASP A 59 -6.71 7.48 7.02
C ASP A 59 -5.96 6.19 6.64
N ALA A 60 -4.64 6.14 6.86
CA ALA A 60 -3.81 4.99 6.55
C ALA A 60 -3.99 3.87 7.59
N THR A 61 -4.44 2.69 7.14
CA THR A 61 -4.43 1.45 7.92
C THR A 61 -3.24 0.60 7.50
N PHE A 62 -2.30 0.38 8.41
CA PHE A 62 -1.16 -0.51 8.18
C PHE A 62 -1.54 -1.95 8.51
N LEU A 63 -1.09 -2.86 7.66
CA LEU A 63 -1.41 -4.29 7.73
C LEU A 63 -0.14 -5.11 7.62
N ARG A 64 -0.14 -6.22 8.35
CA ARG A 64 0.87 -7.27 8.26
C ARG A 64 0.24 -8.57 7.80
N TRP A 65 0.81 -9.18 6.78
CA TRP A 65 0.41 -10.50 6.31
C TRP A 65 1.32 -11.58 6.91
N SER A 66 0.76 -12.68 7.41
CA SER A 66 1.56 -13.74 8.04
C SER A 66 2.54 -14.44 7.09
N GLU A 67 2.22 -14.52 5.79
CA GLU A 67 3.07 -15.20 4.80
C GLU A 67 4.21 -14.31 4.27
N GLN A 68 4.03 -12.98 4.32
CA GLN A 68 5.06 -11.99 3.98
C GLN A 68 5.19 -11.00 5.14
N ALA A 69 5.59 -11.53 6.30
CA ALA A 69 5.59 -10.77 7.55
C ALA A 69 6.63 -9.63 7.59
N GLU A 70 7.55 -9.59 6.63
CA GLU A 70 8.54 -8.52 6.46
C GLU A 70 8.00 -7.35 5.65
N ASP A 71 7.05 -7.60 4.75
CA ASP A 71 6.47 -6.57 3.90
C ASP A 71 5.63 -5.59 4.72
N VAL A 72 5.48 -4.40 4.16
CA VAL A 72 4.62 -3.36 4.73
C VAL A 72 3.44 -3.15 3.79
N PHE A 73 2.24 -3.39 4.29
CA PHE A 73 1.00 -3.10 3.58
C PHE A 73 0.32 -1.89 4.21
N ALA A 74 -0.25 -1.02 3.39
CA ALA A 74 -1.05 0.11 3.84
C ALA A 74 -2.26 0.32 2.94
N ILE A 75 -3.42 0.56 3.55
CA ILE A 75 -4.66 0.88 2.87
C ILE A 75 -5.07 2.31 3.20
N PHE A 76 -5.38 3.09 2.17
CA PHE A 76 -5.85 4.45 2.26
C PHE A 76 -7.31 4.49 1.80
N ALA A 77 -8.23 4.34 2.74
CA ALA A 77 -9.65 4.22 2.45
C ALA A 77 -10.34 5.59 2.44
N LYS A 78 -11.19 5.82 1.44
CA LYS A 78 -12.18 6.92 1.39
C LYS A 78 -13.57 6.31 1.15
N PRO A 79 -14.67 7.05 1.40
CA PRO A 79 -16.03 6.51 1.23
C PRO A 79 -16.32 5.93 -0.17
N ASP A 80 -15.82 6.58 -1.23
CA ASP A 80 -16.11 6.23 -2.62
C ASP A 80 -14.85 5.89 -3.44
N SER A 81 -13.67 5.94 -2.82
CA SER A 81 -12.40 5.65 -3.49
C SER A 81 -11.35 5.15 -2.49
N GLY A 82 -10.18 4.80 -2.99
CA GLY A 82 -9.07 4.40 -2.15
C GLY A 82 -8.01 3.69 -2.94
N PHE A 83 -6.92 3.38 -2.25
CA PHE A 83 -5.81 2.65 -2.83
C PHE A 83 -5.09 1.88 -1.74
N GLY A 84 -4.31 0.90 -2.16
CA GLY A 84 -3.40 0.20 -1.28
C GLY A 84 -1.97 0.23 -1.81
N VAL A 85 -1.07 -0.01 -0.87
CA VAL A 85 0.37 -0.04 -1.09
C VAL A 85 0.90 -1.30 -0.44
N GLN A 86 1.82 -1.97 -1.12
CA GLN A 86 2.71 -2.96 -0.57
C GLN A 86 4.13 -2.46 -0.81
N VAL A 87 4.97 -2.57 0.20
CA VAL A 87 6.42 -2.45 0.06
C VAL A 87 7.00 -3.82 0.34
N ASP A 88 7.59 -4.43 -0.70
CA ASP A 88 8.36 -5.65 -0.53
C ASP A 88 9.72 -5.27 0.05
N CYS A 89 9.92 -5.63 1.31
CA CYS A 89 11.08 -5.21 2.09
C CYS A 89 12.35 -6.01 1.74
N VAL A 90 12.17 -7.18 1.10
CA VAL A 90 13.26 -8.09 0.75
C VAL A 90 13.78 -7.77 -0.64
N LEU A 91 12.88 -7.53 -1.59
CA LEU A 91 13.19 -7.29 -2.99
C LEU A 91 13.27 -5.81 -3.35
N GLY A 92 12.80 -4.91 -2.48
CA GLY A 92 12.98 -3.46 -2.63
C GLY A 92 12.13 -2.89 -3.76
N TYR A 93 10.86 -3.28 -3.84
CA TYR A 93 9.89 -2.67 -4.76
C TYR A 93 8.61 -2.26 -4.04
N LEU A 94 7.85 -1.40 -4.70
CA LEU A 94 6.56 -0.89 -4.28
C LEU A 94 5.49 -1.44 -5.22
N ILE A 95 4.37 -1.91 -4.70
CA ILE A 95 3.16 -2.14 -5.49
C ILE A 95 2.13 -1.12 -5.03
N VAL A 96 1.53 -0.41 -5.98
CA VAL A 96 0.41 0.51 -5.72
C VAL A 96 -0.77 0.04 -6.53
N TRP A 97 -1.92 -0.16 -5.89
CA TRP A 97 -3.17 -0.58 -6.54
C TRP A 97 -4.34 0.31 -6.15
N GLY A 98 -5.30 0.44 -7.06
CA GLY A 98 -6.53 1.18 -6.83
C GLY A 98 -7.44 1.11 -8.05
N GLU A 99 -8.22 2.17 -8.26
CA GLU A 99 -8.99 2.32 -9.48
C GLU A 99 -8.06 2.44 -10.70
N GLY A 100 -8.39 1.71 -11.78
CA GLY A 100 -7.55 1.64 -12.97
C GLY A 100 -6.47 0.55 -12.95
N GLY A 101 -6.32 -0.19 -11.84
CA GLY A 101 -5.48 -1.38 -11.75
C GLY A 101 -4.35 -1.27 -10.73
N GLN A 102 -3.25 -1.97 -10.98
CA GLN A 102 -2.05 -1.89 -10.17
C GLN A 102 -0.81 -1.66 -11.01
N ALA A 103 0.26 -1.23 -10.35
CA ALA A 103 1.60 -1.20 -10.93
C ALA A 103 2.65 -1.50 -9.86
N GLU A 104 3.74 -2.14 -10.29
CA GLU A 104 4.93 -2.42 -9.50
C GLU A 104 6.05 -1.44 -9.90
N TYR A 105 6.78 -0.94 -8.90
CA TYR A 105 7.84 0.04 -9.03
C TYR A 105 9.06 -0.45 -8.24
N GLY A 106 10.06 -0.96 -8.93
CA GLY A 106 11.31 -1.44 -8.35
C GLY A 106 12.54 -0.82 -9.01
N HIS A 107 13.72 -1.17 -8.51
CA HIS A 107 15.02 -0.62 -8.94
C HIS A 107 15.43 -0.92 -10.39
N TRP A 108 14.58 -1.59 -11.17
CA TRP A 108 14.81 -1.91 -12.58
C TRP A 108 14.99 -0.64 -13.44
N HIS A 109 14.43 0.50 -13.01
CA HIS A 109 14.47 1.78 -13.72
C HIS A 109 14.52 2.98 -12.74
N GLU A 110 15.71 3.29 -12.19
CA GLU A 110 15.95 4.45 -11.30
C GLU A 110 15.11 4.44 -9.99
N ASP A 111 15.04 5.58 -9.27
CA ASP A 111 14.40 5.68 -7.96
C ASP A 111 12.90 5.28 -8.03
N PRO A 112 12.49 4.15 -7.42
CA PRO A 112 11.12 3.64 -7.53
C PRO A 112 10.10 4.53 -6.82
N VAL A 113 10.54 5.44 -5.93
CA VAL A 113 9.66 6.30 -5.14
C VAL A 113 8.90 7.29 -6.02
N THR A 114 9.59 7.95 -6.96
CA THR A 114 8.97 8.99 -7.81
C THR A 114 7.80 8.47 -8.67
N PRO A 115 7.97 7.43 -9.49
CA PRO A 115 6.85 6.92 -10.31
C PRO A 115 5.72 6.32 -9.45
N ALA A 116 6.03 5.75 -8.28
CA ALA A 116 5.03 5.29 -7.34
C ALA A 116 4.23 6.46 -6.73
N LEU A 117 4.88 7.57 -6.39
CA LEU A 117 4.21 8.78 -5.92
C LEU A 117 3.33 9.43 -7.00
N ASP A 118 3.77 9.41 -8.26
CA ASP A 118 2.93 9.88 -9.38
C ASP A 118 1.67 9.03 -9.53
N HIS A 119 1.76 7.72 -9.27
CA HIS A 119 0.58 6.85 -9.24
C HIS A 119 -0.36 7.20 -8.08
N VAL A 120 0.18 7.37 -6.88
CA VAL A 120 -0.59 7.85 -5.72
C VAL A 120 -1.26 9.18 -6.03
N HIS A 121 -0.55 10.12 -6.67
CA HIS A 121 -1.11 11.41 -7.05
C HIS A 121 -2.33 11.27 -7.96
N ARG A 122 -2.25 10.42 -8.99
CA ARG A 122 -3.41 10.13 -9.86
C ARG A 122 -4.59 9.55 -9.09
N LEU A 123 -4.35 8.61 -8.16
CA LEU A 123 -5.39 7.99 -7.35
C LEU A 123 -6.01 8.95 -6.32
N VAL A 124 -5.24 9.93 -5.85
CA VAL A 124 -5.73 10.95 -4.91
C VAL A 124 -6.48 12.07 -5.62
N SER A 125 -6.03 12.47 -6.82
CA SER A 125 -6.56 13.62 -7.57
C SER A 125 -7.61 13.26 -8.63
N GLY A 126 -7.74 11.97 -8.98
CA GLY A 126 -8.57 11.50 -10.09
C GLY A 126 -9.58 10.40 -9.71
N GLY A 127 -10.03 10.36 -8.46
CA GLY A 127 -11.25 9.66 -8.04
C GLY A 127 -12.42 10.64 -7.92
#